data_AF-A0A3B9A356-F1
#
_entry.id   AF-A0A3B9A356-F1
#
_cell.length_a   1.000
_cell.length_b   1.000
_cell.length_c   1.000
_cell.angle_alpha   90.00
_cell.angle_beta   90.00
_cell.angle_gamma   90.00
#
_symmetry.space_group_name_H-M   'P 1'
#
loop_
_entity.id
_entity.type
_entity.pdbx_description
1 polymer ?
#
loop_
_entity_poly.entity_id
_entity_poly.type
_entity_poly.pdbx_seq_one_letter_code
_entity_poly.pdbx_strand_id
1 'polypeptide(L)'
;MERVKIVPFEDETNARNALEAGEIQAFYIIQPDYLSTGNVKLIAKDSVESSIHSDFSEFLLSHLLKNENPTIRTRILEGPQLTLRTVNSDQQFNSRNPLGFIIAIFSGVIFLLAVNTSGGYLLQAVVEEKENRTMEVVLTSISTDQFMAGKIFGNLSVGLTQLLFWLVMAGVAAMIALRTFPDLSDIGIGFSFFGLMALTFLPAFVMIAALMTMVGATATESREAQQIAGLFSLPIAIPFWFIAAIMENPNGPLAIGFSFFPFTAPMTLPLRSMLTNLPVWQVVFSVGLLIVAAAASIWLASRAFRLGMLRYGKKLTLAELLRSR
;
A
#
# COMPACT_ATOMS: atom_id res chain seq x y z
N MET A 1 -4.32 -15.81 -19.97
CA MET A 1 -5.35 -15.48 -20.98
C MET A 1 -5.30 -16.57 -22.03
N GLU A 2 -6.43 -17.18 -22.32
CA GLU A 2 -6.53 -18.25 -23.33
C GLU A 2 -6.31 -17.62 -24.71
N ARG A 3 -5.33 -18.11 -25.48
CA ARG A 3 -5.06 -17.59 -26.83
C ARG A 3 -6.25 -17.90 -27.73
N VAL A 4 -6.68 -16.92 -28.51
CA VAL A 4 -7.77 -17.11 -29.46
C VAL A 4 -7.35 -18.12 -30.54
N LYS A 5 -8.19 -19.12 -30.79
CA LYS A 5 -7.93 -20.15 -31.80
C LYS A 5 -8.19 -19.55 -33.20
N ILE A 6 -7.14 -19.38 -33.98
CA ILE A 6 -7.22 -18.89 -35.37
C ILE A 6 -7.40 -20.09 -36.31
N VAL A 7 -8.45 -20.06 -37.12
CA VAL A 7 -8.77 -21.12 -38.10
C VAL A 7 -8.65 -20.56 -39.51
N PRO A 8 -7.89 -21.20 -40.42
CA PRO A 8 -7.79 -20.76 -41.81
C PRO A 8 -9.05 -21.12 -42.60
N PHE A 9 -9.46 -20.23 -43.50
CA PHE A 9 -10.52 -20.48 -44.48
C PHE A 9 -9.97 -20.21 -45.88
N GLU A 10 -10.37 -21.03 -46.86
CA GLU A 10 -9.89 -20.93 -48.24
C GLU A 10 -10.48 -19.71 -48.97
N ASP A 11 -11.74 -19.36 -48.67
CA ASP A 11 -12.49 -18.31 -49.35
C ASP A 11 -13.32 -17.46 -48.38
N GLU A 12 -13.56 -16.18 -48.73
CA GLU A 12 -14.39 -15.25 -47.95
C GLU A 12 -15.81 -15.79 -47.73
N THR A 13 -16.39 -16.45 -48.75
CA THR A 13 -17.76 -17.00 -48.68
C THR A 13 -17.89 -18.06 -47.59
N ASN A 14 -16.87 -18.90 -47.42
CA ASN A 14 -16.86 -19.93 -46.38
C ASN A 14 -16.70 -19.34 -44.98
N ALA A 15 -15.84 -18.33 -44.83
CA ALA A 15 -15.68 -17.60 -43.57
C ALA A 15 -16.96 -16.85 -43.19
N ARG A 16 -17.66 -16.26 -44.16
CA ARG A 16 -18.94 -15.57 -43.95
C ARG A 16 -20.04 -16.53 -43.50
N ASN A 17 -20.16 -17.69 -44.16
CA ASN A 17 -21.12 -18.73 -43.76
C ASN A 17 -20.86 -19.23 -42.34
N ALA A 18 -19.59 -19.42 -41.96
CA ALA A 18 -19.22 -19.81 -40.59
C ALA A 18 -19.53 -18.72 -39.56
N LEU A 19 -19.39 -17.43 -39.92
CA LEU A 19 -19.77 -16.29 -39.07
C LEU A 19 -21.30 -16.22 -38.89
N GLU A 20 -22.06 -16.46 -39.95
CA GLU A 20 -23.53 -16.47 -39.91
C GLU A 20 -24.08 -17.67 -39.11
N ALA A 21 -23.42 -18.82 -39.21
CA ALA A 21 -23.72 -20.02 -38.42
C ALA A 21 -23.30 -19.90 -36.94
N GLY A 22 -22.54 -18.87 -36.57
CA GLY A 22 -22.06 -18.64 -35.19
C GLY A 22 -20.89 -19.55 -34.78
N GLU A 23 -20.23 -20.19 -35.73
CA GLU A 23 -19.05 -21.04 -35.48
C GLU A 23 -17.78 -20.21 -35.21
N ILE A 24 -17.75 -18.98 -35.72
CA ILE A 24 -16.69 -17.99 -35.47
C ILE A 24 -17.30 -16.64 -35.06
N GLN A 25 -16.54 -15.83 -34.33
CA GLN A 25 -16.99 -14.50 -33.86
C GLN A 25 -16.60 -13.36 -34.81
N ALA A 26 -15.49 -13.52 -35.52
CA ALA A 26 -14.97 -12.57 -36.49
C ALA A 26 -13.97 -13.25 -37.44
N PHE A 27 -13.71 -12.66 -38.60
CA PHE A 27 -12.65 -13.09 -39.50
C PHE A 27 -11.89 -11.90 -40.11
N TYR A 28 -10.62 -12.15 -40.42
CA TYR A 28 -9.71 -11.17 -41.03
C TYR A 28 -9.43 -11.54 -42.48
N ILE A 29 -9.49 -10.56 -43.38
CA ILE A 29 -9.09 -10.69 -44.78
C ILE A 29 -7.77 -9.95 -44.96
N ILE A 30 -6.70 -10.70 -45.22
CA ILE A 30 -5.39 -10.16 -45.59
C ILE A 30 -5.42 -9.90 -47.10
N GLN A 31 -5.28 -8.63 -47.49
CA GLN A 31 -5.33 -8.27 -48.92
C GLN A 31 -4.05 -8.71 -49.65
N PRO A 32 -4.09 -9.00 -50.97
CA PRO A 32 -2.91 -9.42 -51.73
C PRO A 32 -1.77 -8.37 -51.72
N ASP A 33 -2.11 -7.10 -51.59
CA ASP A 33 -1.19 -5.96 -51.52
C ASP A 33 -0.73 -5.64 -50.09
N TYR A 34 -1.04 -6.49 -49.11
CA TYR A 34 -0.76 -6.25 -47.69
C TYR A 34 0.69 -5.86 -47.39
N LEU A 35 1.68 -6.46 -48.08
CA LEU A 35 3.09 -6.11 -47.87
C LEU A 35 3.43 -4.66 -48.28
N SER A 36 2.62 -4.05 -49.15
CA SER A 36 2.79 -2.68 -49.61
C SER A 36 1.89 -1.67 -48.90
N THR A 37 0.69 -2.08 -48.49
CA THR A 37 -0.32 -1.17 -47.92
C THR A 37 -0.62 -1.40 -46.44
N GLY A 38 -0.26 -2.56 -45.88
CA GLY A 38 -0.56 -2.94 -44.50
C GLY A 38 -2.04 -3.20 -44.21
N ASN A 39 -2.90 -3.25 -45.25
CA ASN A 39 -4.34 -3.28 -45.08
C ASN A 39 -4.88 -4.68 -44.76
N VAL A 40 -5.58 -4.80 -43.64
CA VAL A 40 -6.37 -5.97 -43.27
C VAL A 40 -7.81 -5.53 -43.02
N LYS A 41 -8.78 -6.24 -43.60
CA LYS A 41 -10.20 -6.00 -43.31
C LYS A 41 -10.67 -6.95 -42.22
N LEU A 42 -11.26 -6.42 -41.16
CA LEU A 42 -11.93 -7.19 -40.12
C LEU A 42 -13.43 -7.17 -40.39
N ILE A 43 -14.05 -8.35 -40.42
CA ILE A 43 -15.50 -8.51 -40.52
C ILE A 43 -15.95 -9.26 -39.28
N ALA A 44 -16.86 -8.65 -38.52
CA ALA A 44 -17.41 -9.18 -37.28
C ALA A 44 -18.89 -8.84 -37.18
N LYS A 45 -19.64 -9.68 -36.44
CA LYS A 45 -21.06 -9.47 -36.19
C LYS A 45 -21.31 -8.41 -35.10
N ASP A 46 -20.43 -8.36 -34.11
CA ASP A 46 -20.46 -7.45 -32.97
C ASP A 46 -19.10 -6.76 -32.78
N SER A 47 -19.00 -5.83 -31.84
CA SER A 47 -17.73 -5.21 -31.46
C SER A 47 -16.74 -6.25 -30.92
N VAL A 48 -15.57 -6.33 -31.54
CA VAL A 48 -14.51 -7.27 -31.16
C VAL A 48 -13.68 -6.70 -30.01
N GLU A 49 -13.33 -7.53 -29.02
CA GLU A 49 -12.43 -7.12 -27.94
C GLU A 49 -11.04 -6.71 -28.46
N SER A 50 -10.44 -5.68 -27.84
CA SER A 50 -9.09 -5.19 -28.21
C SER A 50 -7.98 -6.25 -28.13
N SER A 51 -8.15 -7.25 -27.26
CA SER A 51 -7.27 -8.42 -27.08
C SER A 51 -7.16 -9.28 -28.34
N ILE A 52 -8.25 -9.41 -29.11
CA ILE A 52 -8.29 -10.20 -30.35
C ILE A 52 -7.45 -9.52 -31.44
N HIS A 53 -7.39 -8.19 -31.42
CA HIS A 53 -6.56 -7.42 -32.35
C HIS A 53 -5.06 -7.59 -32.04
N SER A 54 -4.68 -7.60 -30.76
CA SER A 54 -3.28 -7.87 -30.36
C SER A 54 -2.86 -9.29 -30.71
N ASP A 55 -3.71 -10.29 -30.48
CA ASP A 55 -3.43 -11.69 -30.78
C ASP A 55 -3.25 -11.93 -32.29
N PHE A 56 -4.14 -11.33 -33.11
CA PHE A 56 -4.01 -11.40 -34.57
C PHE A 56 -2.74 -10.70 -35.07
N SER A 57 -2.41 -9.53 -34.50
CA SER A 57 -1.20 -8.79 -34.87
C SER A 57 0.07 -9.59 -34.55
N GLU A 58 0.13 -10.22 -33.37
CA GLU A 58 1.23 -11.09 -32.97
C GLU A 58 1.34 -12.32 -33.88
N PHE A 59 0.21 -12.95 -34.20
CA PHE A 59 0.15 -14.07 -35.16
C PHE A 59 0.71 -13.66 -36.52
N LEU A 60 0.25 -12.54 -37.08
CA LEU A 60 0.66 -12.05 -38.39
C LEU A 60 2.14 -11.67 -38.41
N LEU A 61 2.60 -10.90 -37.42
CA LEU A 61 4.03 -10.57 -37.24
C LEU A 61 4.90 -11.82 -37.13
N SER A 62 4.48 -12.82 -36.37
CA SER A 62 5.25 -14.05 -36.20
C SER A 62 5.41 -14.86 -37.50
N HIS A 63 4.44 -14.78 -38.41
CA HIS A 63 4.48 -15.43 -39.73
C HIS A 63 5.26 -14.62 -40.75
N LEU A 64 5.14 -13.29 -40.75
CA LEU A 64 5.91 -12.41 -41.63
C LEU A 64 7.42 -12.49 -41.32
N LEU A 65 7.77 -12.64 -40.04
CA LEU A 65 9.15 -12.73 -39.56
C LEU A 65 9.70 -14.16 -39.53
N LYS A 66 9.01 -15.14 -40.13
CA LYS A 66 9.41 -16.56 -40.10
C LYS A 66 10.79 -16.82 -40.71
N ASN A 67 11.16 -16.04 -41.73
CA ASN A 67 12.42 -16.18 -42.46
C ASN A 67 13.53 -15.24 -41.95
N GLU A 68 13.21 -14.41 -40.96
CA GLU A 68 14.17 -13.47 -40.39
C GLU A 68 15.02 -14.14 -39.30
N ASN A 69 16.15 -13.50 -38.97
CA ASN A 69 17.02 -13.99 -37.91
C ASN A 69 16.23 -14.12 -36.58
N PRO A 70 16.35 -15.26 -35.86
CA PRO A 70 15.62 -15.48 -34.62
C PRO A 70 15.79 -14.36 -33.58
N THR A 71 16.96 -13.72 -33.54
CA THR A 71 17.24 -12.59 -32.64
C THR A 71 16.48 -11.32 -33.05
N ILE A 72 16.27 -11.09 -34.35
CA ILE A 72 15.49 -9.94 -34.85
C ILE A 72 14.01 -10.17 -34.58
N ARG A 73 13.53 -11.40 -34.84
CA ARG A 73 12.15 -11.81 -34.58
C ARG A 73 11.75 -11.62 -33.12
N THR A 74 12.57 -12.07 -32.17
CA THR A 74 12.26 -11.92 -30.73
C THR A 74 12.24 -10.45 -30.32
N ARG A 75 13.20 -9.64 -30.77
CA ARG A 75 13.23 -8.20 -30.46
C ARG A 75 12.04 -7.42 -31.01
N ILE A 76 11.51 -7.79 -32.17
CA ILE A 76 10.32 -7.14 -32.74
C ILE A 76 9.05 -7.57 -32.01
N LEU A 77 8.92 -8.85 -31.64
CA LEU A 77 7.74 -9.37 -30.94
C LEU A 77 7.66 -8.91 -29.48
N GLU A 78 8.78 -8.87 -28.75
CA GLU A 78 8.83 -8.45 -27.35
C GLU A 78 8.84 -6.91 -27.20
N GLY A 79 9.20 -6.20 -28.28
CA GLY A 79 9.37 -4.76 -28.31
C GLY A 79 10.71 -4.29 -27.71
N PRO A 80 11.08 -3.01 -27.92
CA PRO A 80 12.32 -2.46 -27.38
C PRO A 80 12.26 -2.38 -25.85
N GLN A 81 13.33 -2.82 -25.19
CA GLN A 81 13.56 -2.54 -23.78
C GLN A 81 13.91 -1.05 -23.62
N LEU A 82 12.88 -0.24 -23.40
CA LEU A 82 13.04 1.19 -23.14
C LEU A 82 13.56 1.39 -21.71
N THR A 83 14.83 1.74 -21.59
CA THR A 83 15.39 2.23 -20.33
C THR A 83 15.13 3.73 -20.23
N LEU A 84 14.07 4.11 -19.50
CA LEU A 84 13.77 5.51 -19.23
C LEU A 84 14.82 6.07 -18.25
N ARG A 85 15.80 6.80 -18.79
CA ARG A 85 16.68 7.66 -17.99
C ARG A 85 16.10 9.06 -17.94
N THR A 86 15.69 9.48 -16.76
CA THR A 86 15.24 10.87 -16.54
C THR A 86 16.49 11.72 -16.29
N VAL A 87 16.59 12.90 -16.88
CA VAL A 87 17.77 13.80 -16.80
C VAL A 87 18.22 14.10 -15.36
N ASN A 88 17.35 13.91 -14.36
CA ASN A 88 17.63 14.17 -12.94
C ASN A 88 17.74 12.93 -12.04
N SER A 89 17.72 11.69 -12.56
CA SER A 89 17.91 10.52 -11.70
C SER A 89 18.32 9.27 -12.49
N ASP A 90 19.37 8.61 -11.99
CA ASP A 90 19.85 7.31 -12.44
C ASP A 90 18.89 6.14 -12.15
N GLN A 91 17.74 6.40 -11.50
CA GLN A 91 16.73 5.36 -11.33
C GLN A 91 15.97 5.12 -12.63
N GLN A 92 16.15 3.92 -13.17
CA GLN A 92 15.35 3.40 -14.28
C GLN A 92 13.92 3.20 -13.77
N PHE A 93 13.02 4.13 -14.10
CA PHE A 93 11.59 3.92 -13.86
C PHE A 93 11.08 2.87 -14.82
N ASN A 94 11.11 1.62 -14.36
CA ASN A 94 10.50 0.54 -15.07
C ASN A 94 9.00 0.55 -14.71
N SER A 95 8.18 1.22 -15.51
CA SER A 95 6.71 1.26 -15.37
C SER A 95 6.04 -0.13 -15.44
N ARG A 96 6.84 -1.21 -15.62
CA ARG A 96 6.45 -2.61 -15.63
C ARG A 96 7.02 -3.42 -14.46
N ASN A 97 7.16 -2.84 -13.26
CA ASN A 97 7.66 -3.59 -12.10
C ASN A 97 6.54 -3.98 -11.10
N PRO A 98 5.75 -5.04 -11.40
CA PRO A 98 4.60 -5.42 -10.57
C PRO A 98 5.00 -5.89 -9.16
N LEU A 99 6.23 -6.38 -8.98
CA LEU A 99 6.69 -6.97 -7.72
C LEU A 99 7.06 -5.91 -6.67
N GLY A 100 7.72 -4.81 -7.06
CA GLY A 100 7.98 -3.68 -6.15
C GLY A 100 6.68 -3.04 -5.63
N PHE A 101 5.68 -2.97 -6.50
CA PHE A 101 4.34 -2.51 -6.14
C PHE A 101 3.65 -3.42 -5.12
N ILE A 102 3.67 -4.74 -5.35
CA ILE A 102 3.13 -5.73 -4.41
C ILE A 102 3.78 -5.55 -3.04
N ILE A 103 5.12 -5.44 -2.99
CA ILE A 103 5.86 -5.28 -1.74
C ILE A 103 5.49 -3.99 -1.01
N ALA A 104 5.28 -2.89 -1.73
CA ALA A 104 4.82 -1.65 -1.12
C ALA A 104 3.41 -1.79 -0.51
N ILE A 105 2.46 -2.41 -1.21
CA ILE A 105 1.13 -2.68 -0.64
C ILE A 105 1.26 -3.57 0.60
N PHE A 106 2.02 -4.66 0.50
CA PHE A 106 2.26 -5.57 1.63
C PHE A 106 2.86 -4.84 2.82
N SER A 107 3.77 -3.89 2.62
CA SER A 107 4.31 -3.07 3.70
C SER A 107 3.21 -2.28 4.42
N GLY A 108 2.28 -1.68 3.68
CA GLY A 108 1.12 -1.00 4.24
C GLY A 108 0.21 -1.94 5.02
N VAL A 109 -0.02 -3.16 4.50
CA VAL A 109 -0.85 -4.17 5.18
C VAL A 109 -0.18 -4.61 6.47
N ILE A 110 1.14 -4.84 6.45
CA ILE A 110 1.92 -5.16 7.64
C ILE A 110 1.81 -4.05 8.68
N PHE A 111 1.89 -2.78 8.27
CA PHE A 111 1.68 -1.65 9.17
C PHE A 111 0.28 -1.65 9.79
N LEU A 112 -0.75 -1.82 8.96
CA LEU A 112 -2.13 -1.88 9.42
C LEU A 112 -2.32 -3.01 10.44
N LEU A 113 -1.80 -4.21 10.16
CA LEU A 113 -1.85 -5.35 11.07
C LEU A 113 -1.08 -5.07 12.37
N ALA A 114 0.15 -4.55 12.26
CA ALA A 114 0.97 -4.21 13.41
C ALA A 114 0.26 -3.24 14.35
N VAL A 115 -0.32 -2.17 13.79
CA VAL A 115 -1.03 -1.16 14.57
C VAL A 115 -2.33 -1.70 15.18
N ASN A 116 -3.12 -2.48 14.44
CA ASN A 116 -4.37 -3.04 14.97
C ASN A 116 -4.11 -4.05 16.08
N THR A 117 -3.14 -4.94 15.89
CA THR A 117 -2.77 -5.93 16.90
C THR A 117 -2.16 -5.26 18.13
N SER A 118 -1.08 -4.49 17.97
CA SER A 118 -0.42 -3.81 19.11
C SER A 118 -1.35 -2.83 19.82
N GLY A 119 -2.02 -1.98 19.05
CA GLY A 119 -2.90 -0.93 19.59
C GLY A 119 -4.08 -1.51 20.37
N GLY A 120 -4.69 -2.58 19.85
CA GLY A 120 -5.77 -3.30 20.52
C GLY A 120 -5.34 -3.87 21.88
N TYR A 121 -4.19 -4.56 21.93
CA TYR A 121 -3.66 -5.09 23.19
C TYR A 121 -3.33 -4.00 24.21
N LEU A 122 -2.68 -2.92 23.79
CA LEU A 122 -2.34 -1.80 24.68
C LEU A 122 -3.58 -1.13 25.26
N LEU A 123 -4.61 -0.94 24.44
CA LEU A 123 -5.89 -0.37 24.86
C LEU A 123 -6.60 -1.30 25.85
N GLN A 124 -6.68 -2.59 25.56
CA GLN A 124 -7.31 -3.58 26.42
C GLN A 124 -6.63 -3.65 27.79
N ALA A 125 -5.29 -3.69 27.82
CA ALA A 125 -4.53 -3.72 29.08
C ALA A 125 -4.84 -2.52 30.00
N VAL A 126 -5.01 -1.33 29.41
CA VAL A 126 -5.34 -0.12 30.19
C VAL A 126 -6.75 -0.20 30.77
N VAL A 127 -7.71 -0.69 29.97
CA VAL A 127 -9.11 -0.81 30.42
C VAL A 127 -9.23 -1.89 31.49
N GLU A 128 -8.59 -3.05 31.31
CA GLU A 128 -8.61 -4.15 32.29
C GLU A 128 -7.99 -3.74 33.63
N GLU A 129 -6.88 -3.00 33.62
CA GLU A 129 -6.28 -2.50 34.86
C GLU A 129 -7.17 -1.52 35.62
N LYS A 130 -8.03 -0.79 34.89
CA LYS A 130 -9.02 0.13 35.46
C LYS A 130 -10.24 -0.64 35.98
N GLU A 131 -10.74 -1.61 35.22
CA GLU A 131 -11.88 -2.47 35.58
C GLU A 131 -11.59 -3.29 36.84
N ASN A 132 -10.39 -3.88 36.93
CA ASN A 132 -9.98 -4.74 38.04
C ASN A 132 -9.55 -3.97 39.31
N ARG A 133 -9.66 -2.63 39.33
CA ARG A 133 -9.19 -1.75 40.42
C ARG A 133 -7.71 -1.91 40.79
N THR A 134 -6.90 -2.58 39.96
CA THR A 134 -5.45 -2.73 40.16
C THR A 134 -4.77 -1.36 40.25
N MET A 135 -5.25 -0.40 39.47
CA MET A 135 -4.77 0.98 39.48
C MET A 135 -4.96 1.67 40.84
N GLU A 136 -6.06 1.41 41.57
CA GLU A 136 -6.33 2.02 42.89
C GLU A 136 -5.33 1.55 43.93
N VAL A 137 -5.09 0.24 43.97
CA VAL A 137 -4.14 -0.38 44.92
C VAL A 137 -2.73 0.17 44.68
N VAL A 138 -2.29 0.27 43.42
CA VAL A 138 -0.96 0.80 43.09
C VAL A 138 -0.83 2.29 43.45
N LEU A 139 -1.87 3.09 43.20
CA LEU A 139 -1.87 4.52 43.54
C LEU A 139 -1.86 4.81 45.05
N THR A 140 -2.15 3.81 45.91
CA THR A 140 -1.91 3.95 47.36
C THR A 140 -0.43 3.91 47.74
N SER A 141 0.43 3.39 46.87
CA SER A 141 1.85 3.15 47.15
C SER A 141 2.79 4.09 46.39
N ILE A 142 2.36 4.62 45.23
CA ILE A 142 3.17 5.54 44.41
C ILE A 142 2.34 6.74 43.94
N SER A 143 3.02 7.85 43.68
CA SER A 143 2.37 9.05 43.16
C SER A 143 1.77 8.83 41.78
N THR A 144 0.67 9.52 41.51
CA THR A 144 -0.02 9.49 40.21
C THR A 144 0.92 9.87 39.07
N ASP A 145 1.79 10.86 39.24
CA ASP A 145 2.71 11.27 38.17
C ASP A 145 3.73 10.17 37.81
N GLN A 146 4.28 9.47 38.81
CA GLN A 146 5.27 8.41 38.60
C GLN A 146 4.65 7.16 37.97
N PHE A 147 3.46 6.76 38.42
CA PHE A 147 2.74 5.63 37.84
C PHE A 147 2.48 5.84 36.34
N MET A 148 2.09 7.07 35.98
CA MET A 148 1.64 7.40 34.63
C MET A 148 2.78 7.57 33.66
N ALA A 149 3.87 8.21 34.09
CA ALA A 149 5.10 8.24 33.31
C ALA A 149 5.61 6.82 33.06
N GLY A 150 5.70 6.00 34.11
CA GLY A 150 6.13 4.60 34.00
C GLY A 150 5.27 3.78 33.04
N LYS A 151 3.94 3.91 33.14
CA LYS A 151 3.00 3.19 32.29
C LYS A 151 3.06 3.61 30.82
N ILE A 152 3.20 4.91 30.54
CA ILE A 152 3.37 5.41 29.17
C ILE A 152 4.67 4.88 28.56
N PHE A 153 5.80 5.01 29.26
CA PHE A 153 7.08 4.50 28.76
C PHE A 153 7.10 2.98 28.61
N GLY A 154 6.48 2.25 29.55
CA GLY A 154 6.33 0.79 29.48
C GLY A 154 5.53 0.34 28.27
N ASN A 155 4.32 0.90 28.07
CA ASN A 155 3.47 0.58 26.93
C ASN A 155 4.12 0.97 25.60
N LEU A 156 4.79 2.12 25.54
CA LEU A 156 5.57 2.50 24.37
C LEU A 156 6.71 1.51 24.11
N SER A 157 7.42 1.06 25.14
CA SER A 157 8.52 0.09 24.98
C SER A 157 8.02 -1.25 24.45
N VAL A 158 6.90 -1.77 24.97
CA VAL A 158 6.25 -2.99 24.46
C VAL A 158 5.81 -2.80 23.00
N GLY A 159 5.21 -1.66 22.69
CA GLY A 159 4.81 -1.36 21.32
C GLY A 159 6.03 -1.28 20.38
N LEU A 160 7.12 -0.66 20.81
CA LEU A 160 8.36 -0.56 20.03
C LEU A 160 9.02 -1.91 19.79
N THR A 161 9.01 -2.83 20.76
CA THR A 161 9.53 -4.19 20.53
C THR A 161 8.67 -4.97 19.55
N GLN A 162 7.34 -4.82 19.60
CA GLN A 162 6.45 -5.44 18.63
C GLN A 162 6.62 -4.83 17.22
N LEU A 163 6.81 -3.51 17.11
CA LEU A 163 7.11 -2.86 15.84
C LEU A 163 8.45 -3.36 15.28
N LEU A 164 9.48 -3.46 16.12
CA LEU A 164 10.78 -4.00 15.73
C LEU A 164 10.63 -5.42 15.19
N PHE A 165 9.83 -6.25 15.85
CA PHE A 165 9.52 -7.60 15.36
C PHE A 165 8.90 -7.56 13.96
N TRP A 166 7.91 -6.70 13.71
CA TRP A 166 7.31 -6.54 12.38
C TRP A 166 8.31 -6.07 11.32
N LEU A 167 9.16 -5.09 11.65
CA LEU A 167 10.20 -4.59 10.73
C LEU A 167 11.24 -5.67 10.40
N VAL A 168 11.68 -6.43 11.41
CA VAL A 168 12.63 -7.55 11.23
C VAL A 168 11.99 -8.65 10.38
N MET A 169 10.74 -9.03 10.67
CA MET A 169 10.00 -10.01 9.88
C MET A 169 9.85 -9.58 8.42
N ALA A 170 9.51 -8.32 8.16
CA ALA A 170 9.45 -7.77 6.81
C ALA A 170 10.82 -7.80 6.10
N GLY A 171 11.89 -7.45 6.80
CA GLY A 171 13.25 -7.50 6.26
C GLY A 171 13.72 -8.92 5.94
N VAL A 172 13.45 -9.89 6.82
CA VAL A 172 13.77 -11.31 6.60
C VAL A 172 12.95 -11.88 5.44
N ALA A 173 11.65 -11.58 5.39
CA ALA A 173 10.79 -12.01 4.28
C ALA A 173 11.28 -11.47 2.94
N ALA A 174 11.70 -10.20 2.89
CA ALA A 174 12.29 -9.61 1.70
C ALA A 174 13.63 -10.25 1.33
N MET A 175 14.50 -10.55 2.31
CA MET A 175 15.77 -11.24 2.06
C MET A 175 15.56 -12.63 1.47
N ILE A 176 14.60 -13.38 1.99
CA ILE A 176 14.23 -14.70 1.46
C ILE A 176 13.71 -14.53 0.02
N ALA A 177 12.78 -13.60 -0.21
CA ALA A 177 12.22 -13.35 -1.54
C ALA A 177 13.31 -13.02 -2.56
N LEU A 178 14.22 -12.10 -2.24
CA LEU A 178 15.35 -11.68 -3.11
C LEU A 178 16.30 -12.84 -3.44
N ARG A 179 16.49 -13.80 -2.52
CA ARG A 179 17.31 -14.99 -2.78
C ARG A 179 16.61 -16.04 -3.64
N THR A 180 15.30 -16.21 -3.44
CA THR A 180 14.50 -17.20 -4.18
C THR A 180 14.21 -16.76 -5.61
N PHE A 181 14.07 -15.45 -5.84
CA PHE A 181 13.78 -14.88 -7.15
C PHE A 181 14.85 -13.82 -7.49
N PRO A 182 15.96 -14.20 -8.15
CA PRO A 182 17.07 -13.29 -8.46
C PRO A 182 16.69 -12.07 -9.31
N ASP A 183 15.66 -12.22 -10.15
CA ASP A 183 15.08 -11.12 -10.95
C ASP A 183 14.47 -10.00 -10.09
N LEU A 184 14.25 -10.25 -8.78
CA LEU A 184 13.80 -9.21 -7.84
C LEU A 184 14.90 -8.20 -7.46
N SER A 185 16.17 -8.52 -7.74
CA SER A 185 17.29 -7.64 -7.38
C SER A 185 17.33 -6.34 -8.18
N ASP A 186 16.83 -6.36 -9.42
CA ASP A 186 16.70 -5.18 -10.29
C ASP A 186 15.55 -4.22 -9.90
N ILE A 187 14.74 -4.59 -8.90
CA ILE A 187 13.56 -3.83 -8.47
C ILE A 187 13.93 -2.58 -7.64
N GLY A 188 15.19 -2.45 -7.23
CA GLY A 188 15.62 -1.28 -6.45
C GLY A 188 15.10 -1.29 -5.01
N ILE A 189 14.70 -2.45 -4.49
CA ILE A 189 14.35 -2.63 -3.07
C ILE A 189 15.63 -2.63 -2.25
N GLY A 190 16.12 -1.42 -1.99
CA GLY A 190 17.32 -1.19 -1.22
C GLY A 190 17.04 -0.84 0.24
N PHE A 191 18.12 -0.63 0.98
CA PHE A 191 18.08 -0.08 2.33
C PHE A 191 17.32 1.24 2.44
N SER A 192 17.23 2.02 1.36
CA SER A 192 16.44 3.26 1.30
C SER A 192 14.94 3.02 1.54
N PHE A 193 14.35 1.96 0.98
CA PHE A 193 12.94 1.63 1.17
C PHE A 193 12.66 1.24 2.62
N PHE A 194 13.46 0.33 3.18
CA PHE A 194 13.33 -0.08 4.57
C PHE A 194 13.62 1.06 5.56
N GLY A 195 14.56 1.93 5.23
CA GLY A 195 14.84 3.15 5.99
C GLY A 195 13.65 4.10 6.00
N LEU A 196 13.02 4.34 4.83
CA LEU A 196 11.81 5.15 4.73
C LEU A 196 10.65 4.51 5.49
N MET A 197 10.47 3.20 5.39
CA MET A 197 9.45 2.44 6.11
C MET A 197 9.64 2.58 7.63
N ALA A 198 10.86 2.41 8.14
CA ALA A 198 11.14 2.60 9.56
C ALA A 198 10.89 4.06 9.99
N LEU A 199 11.33 5.04 9.18
CA LEU A 199 11.20 6.46 9.48
C LEU A 199 9.74 6.94 9.50
N THR A 200 8.85 6.31 8.74
CA THR A 200 7.41 6.61 8.75
C THR A 200 6.64 5.77 9.76
N PHE A 201 6.94 4.47 9.87
CA PHE A 201 6.22 3.55 10.74
C PHE A 201 6.46 3.85 12.21
N LEU A 202 7.69 4.17 12.61
CA LEU A 202 8.03 4.42 14.01
C LEU A 202 7.22 5.56 14.62
N PRO A 203 7.24 6.80 14.09
CA PRO A 203 6.45 7.89 14.65
C PRO A 203 4.95 7.64 14.52
N ALA A 204 4.49 7.04 13.40
CA ALA A 204 3.07 6.74 13.24
C ALA A 204 2.59 5.68 14.25
N PHE A 205 3.38 4.65 14.50
CA PHE A 205 3.08 3.65 15.50
C PHE A 205 3.00 4.27 16.90
N VAL A 206 3.96 5.12 17.28
CA VAL A 206 3.94 5.86 18.55
C VAL A 206 2.69 6.73 18.67
N MET A 207 2.34 7.45 17.59
CA MET A 207 1.12 8.24 17.51
C MET A 207 -0.12 7.39 17.80
N ILE A 208 -0.30 6.26 17.09
CA ILE A 208 -1.48 5.42 17.27
C ILE A 208 -1.49 4.75 18.64
N ALA A 209 -0.35 4.23 19.11
CA ALA A 209 -0.25 3.61 20.42
C ALA A 209 -0.64 4.60 21.54
N ALA A 210 -0.16 5.85 21.47
CA ALA A 210 -0.55 6.89 22.41
C ALA A 210 -2.06 7.20 22.34
N LEU A 211 -2.65 7.31 21.14
CA LEU A 211 -4.09 7.52 20.97
C LEU A 211 -4.94 6.35 21.48
N MET A 212 -4.52 5.10 21.25
CA MET A 212 -5.19 3.91 21.76
C MET A 212 -5.15 3.84 23.29
N THR A 213 -3.99 4.19 23.85
CA THR A 213 -3.77 4.25 25.29
C THR A 213 -4.65 5.36 25.91
N MET A 214 -4.79 6.50 25.24
CA MET A 214 -5.73 7.58 25.61
C MET A 214 -7.17 7.10 25.64
N VAL A 215 -7.62 6.41 24.58
CA VAL A 215 -8.97 5.86 24.50
C VAL A 215 -9.21 4.88 25.65
N GLY A 216 -8.28 3.95 25.90
CA GLY A 216 -8.37 3.02 27.01
C GLY A 216 -8.49 3.71 28.38
N ALA A 217 -7.80 4.84 28.58
CA ALA A 217 -7.90 5.62 29.82
C ALA A 217 -9.28 6.27 30.00
N THR A 218 -9.85 6.77 28.89
CA THR A 218 -11.14 7.49 28.90
C THR A 218 -12.35 6.57 28.85
N ALA A 219 -12.20 5.35 28.32
CA ALA A 219 -13.26 4.37 28.22
C ALA A 219 -13.63 3.80 29.59
N THR A 220 -14.88 3.35 29.70
CA THR A 220 -15.40 2.65 30.89
C THR A 220 -15.45 1.14 30.69
N GLU A 221 -15.53 0.68 29.44
CA GLU A 221 -15.67 -0.73 29.08
C GLU A 221 -14.79 -1.10 27.89
N SER A 222 -14.24 -2.31 27.87
CA SER A 222 -13.36 -2.80 26.81
C SER A 222 -14.04 -2.82 25.45
N ARG A 223 -15.34 -3.12 25.41
CA ARG A 223 -16.13 -3.17 24.16
C ARG A 223 -16.28 -1.79 23.52
N GLU A 224 -16.55 -0.75 24.31
CA GLU A 224 -16.64 0.63 23.81
C GLU A 224 -15.28 1.12 23.31
N ALA A 225 -14.22 0.83 24.08
CA ALA A 225 -12.85 1.18 23.71
C ALA A 225 -12.44 0.56 22.35
N GLN A 226 -12.79 -0.71 22.11
CA GLN A 226 -12.48 -1.40 20.86
C GLN A 226 -13.23 -0.79 19.65
N GLN A 227 -14.47 -0.30 19.84
CA GLN A 227 -15.22 0.38 18.77
C GLN A 227 -14.55 1.70 18.37
N ILE A 228 -14.08 2.47 19.35
CA ILE A 228 -13.34 3.71 19.09
C ILE A 228 -11.98 3.39 18.46
N ALA A 229 -11.32 2.31 18.88
CA ALA A 229 -10.06 1.85 18.29
C ALA A 229 -10.22 1.60 16.78
N GLY A 230 -11.31 0.95 16.37
CA GLY A 230 -11.60 0.69 14.95
C GLY A 230 -11.72 1.98 14.11
N LEU A 231 -12.11 3.10 14.73
CA LEU A 231 -12.19 4.40 14.03
C LEU A 231 -10.81 4.94 13.64
N PHE A 232 -9.74 4.60 14.36
CA PHE A 232 -8.38 4.97 13.98
C PHE A 232 -7.82 4.11 12.84
N SER A 233 -8.33 2.89 12.67
CA SER A 233 -7.91 1.98 11.59
C SER A 233 -8.46 2.41 10.23
N LEU A 234 -9.64 3.04 10.21
CA LEU A 234 -10.26 3.55 8.98
C LEU A 234 -9.36 4.51 8.20
N PRO A 235 -8.84 5.63 8.76
CA PRO A 235 -7.99 6.55 8.02
C PRO A 235 -6.68 5.91 7.55
N ILE A 236 -6.14 4.91 8.27
CA ILE A 236 -4.96 4.16 7.84
C ILE A 236 -5.30 3.31 6.59
N ALA A 237 -6.52 2.78 6.53
CA ALA A 237 -6.99 1.95 5.43
C ALA A 237 -7.40 2.75 4.17
N ILE A 238 -7.72 4.04 4.30
CA ILE A 238 -8.21 4.88 3.19
C ILE A 238 -7.34 4.78 1.92
N PRO A 239 -5.99 4.89 1.98
CA PRO A 239 -5.21 4.93 0.75
C PRO A 239 -5.23 3.59 0.00
N PHE A 240 -5.61 2.47 0.64
CA PHE A 240 -5.85 1.20 -0.06
C PHE A 240 -6.98 1.31 -1.07
N TRP A 241 -8.06 2.02 -0.74
CA TRP A 241 -9.17 2.25 -1.66
C TRP A 241 -8.80 3.13 -2.85
N PHE A 242 -7.73 3.93 -2.70
CA PHE A 242 -7.24 4.84 -3.73
C PHE A 242 -5.94 4.37 -4.38
N ILE A 243 -5.55 3.10 -4.21
CA ILE A 243 -4.31 2.56 -4.82
C ILE A 243 -4.26 2.83 -6.31
N ALA A 244 -5.34 2.54 -7.05
CA ALA A 244 -5.38 2.76 -8.50
C ALA A 244 -5.11 4.23 -8.87
N ALA A 245 -5.73 5.17 -8.16
CA ALA A 245 -5.54 6.60 -8.38
C ALA A 245 -4.11 7.07 -8.00
N ILE A 246 -3.54 6.53 -6.93
CA ILE A 246 -2.16 6.82 -6.51
C ILE A 246 -1.16 6.27 -7.53
N MET A 247 -1.43 5.11 -8.11
CA MET A 247 -0.58 4.51 -9.15
C MET A 247 -0.62 5.27 -10.46
N GLU A 248 -1.82 5.68 -10.87
CA GLU A 248 -2.02 6.45 -12.11
C GLU A 248 -1.29 7.80 -12.01
N ASN A 249 -1.40 8.48 -10.86
CA ASN A 249 -0.77 9.79 -10.65
C ASN A 249 -0.03 9.87 -9.30
N PRO A 250 1.18 9.28 -9.17
CA PRO A 250 1.93 9.25 -7.91
C PRO A 250 2.42 10.62 -7.43
N ASN A 251 2.52 11.59 -8.33
CA ASN A 251 2.83 12.99 -8.04
C ASN A 251 1.58 13.90 -8.04
N GLY A 252 0.39 13.31 -8.13
CA GLY A 252 -0.86 14.04 -8.06
C GLY A 252 -1.15 14.59 -6.65
N PRO A 253 -2.07 15.56 -6.55
CA PRO A 253 -2.42 16.21 -5.28
C PRO A 253 -2.96 15.23 -4.24
N LEU A 254 -3.71 14.20 -4.66
CA LEU A 254 -4.25 13.17 -3.76
C LEU A 254 -3.12 12.37 -3.09
N ALA A 255 -2.18 11.86 -3.88
CA ALA A 255 -1.05 11.07 -3.39
C ALA A 255 -0.12 11.88 -2.47
N ILE A 256 0.12 13.15 -2.82
CA ILE A 256 0.87 14.09 -1.98
C ILE A 256 0.11 14.37 -0.68
N GLY A 257 -1.19 14.64 -0.74
CA GLY A 257 -2.02 14.89 0.44
C GLY A 257 -2.00 13.72 1.43
N PHE A 258 -2.18 12.49 0.96
CA PHE A 258 -2.06 11.29 1.80
C PHE A 258 -0.65 11.05 2.33
N SER A 259 0.38 11.55 1.67
CA SER A 259 1.75 11.47 2.18
C SER A 259 2.02 12.45 3.32
N PHE A 260 1.28 13.56 3.41
CA PHE A 260 1.42 14.54 4.50
C PHE A 260 0.51 14.24 5.68
N PHE A 261 -0.61 13.56 5.47
CA PHE A 261 -1.53 13.25 6.55
C PHE A 261 -1.00 12.08 7.41
N PRO A 262 -0.78 12.27 8.73
CA PRO A 262 -0.06 11.32 9.59
C PRO A 262 -0.61 9.89 9.60
N PHE A 263 -1.92 9.70 9.48
CA PHE A 263 -2.51 8.34 9.49
C PHE A 263 -2.30 7.60 8.17
N THR A 264 -2.19 8.31 7.05
CA THR A 264 -2.09 7.73 5.70
C THR A 264 -0.65 7.67 5.19
N ALA A 265 0.23 8.52 5.72
CA ALA A 265 1.62 8.64 5.31
C ALA A 265 2.44 7.33 5.41
N PRO A 266 2.30 6.49 6.46
CA PRO A 266 3.06 5.24 6.59
C PRO A 266 2.82 4.27 5.45
N MET A 267 1.62 4.24 4.89
CA MET A 267 1.33 3.43 3.70
C MET A 267 1.75 4.17 2.41
N THR A 268 1.41 5.45 2.31
CA THR A 268 1.48 6.18 1.03
C THR A 268 2.90 6.53 0.61
N LEU A 269 3.78 6.87 1.55
CA LEU A 269 5.18 7.23 1.22
C LEU A 269 6.00 6.05 0.70
N PRO A 270 6.03 4.88 1.37
CA PRO A 270 6.67 3.69 0.81
C PRO A 270 6.09 3.31 -0.55
N LEU A 271 4.77 3.36 -0.72
CA LEU A 271 4.12 3.11 -2.01
C LEU A 271 4.58 4.07 -3.10
N ARG A 272 4.53 5.39 -2.85
CA ARG A 272 4.99 6.38 -3.82
C ARG A 272 6.47 6.25 -4.11
N SER A 273 7.31 5.87 -3.14
CA SER A 273 8.76 5.70 -3.35
C SER A 273 9.10 4.59 -4.36
N MET A 274 8.21 3.60 -4.53
CA MET A 274 8.34 2.54 -5.54
C MET A 274 7.78 2.95 -6.91
N LEU A 275 6.98 4.01 -6.96
CA LEU A 275 6.30 4.47 -8.18
C LEU A 275 6.96 5.72 -8.78
N THR A 276 7.59 6.56 -7.95
CA THR A 276 8.16 7.83 -8.36
C THR A 276 9.31 8.28 -7.44
N ASN A 277 10.14 9.17 -7.95
CA ASN A 277 11.19 9.82 -7.17
C ASN A 277 10.57 10.90 -6.30
N LEU A 278 10.61 10.67 -4.99
CA LEU A 278 10.11 11.63 -4.01
C LEU A 278 11.12 12.75 -3.81
N PRO A 279 10.72 14.03 -3.96
CA PRO A 279 11.55 15.14 -3.54
C PRO A 279 11.87 15.02 -2.04
N VAL A 280 13.14 15.21 -1.68
CA VAL A 280 13.62 15.04 -0.29
C VAL A 280 12.81 15.90 0.69
N TRP A 281 12.40 17.10 0.29
CA TRP A 281 11.59 17.98 1.13
C TRP A 281 10.21 17.38 1.46
N GLN A 282 9.58 16.61 0.55
CA GLN A 282 8.30 15.98 0.83
C GLN A 282 8.46 14.92 1.92
N VAL A 283 9.53 14.11 1.82
CA VAL A 283 9.83 13.09 2.82
C VAL A 283 10.13 13.74 4.17
N VAL A 284 11.01 14.74 4.21
CA VAL A 284 11.37 15.45 5.45
C VAL A 284 10.16 16.12 6.09
N PHE A 285 9.33 16.79 5.29
CA PHE A 285 8.13 17.46 5.78
C PHE A 285 7.09 16.47 6.31
N SER A 286 6.80 15.39 5.58
CA SER A 286 5.90 14.32 6.04
C SER A 286 6.37 13.68 7.34
N VAL A 287 7.66 13.33 7.42
CA VAL A 287 8.25 12.72 8.62
C VAL A 287 8.23 13.70 9.78
N GLY A 288 8.52 14.98 9.53
CA GLY A 288 8.38 16.05 10.52
C GLY A 288 6.95 16.14 11.07
N LEU A 289 5.93 16.14 10.20
CA LEU A 289 4.53 16.13 10.60
C LEU A 289 4.17 14.88 11.42
N LEU A 290 4.66 13.71 11.03
CA LEU A 290 4.48 12.46 11.76
C LEU A 290 5.08 12.53 13.18
N ILE A 291 6.29 13.05 13.32
CA ILE A 291 6.95 13.21 14.62
C ILE A 291 6.18 14.20 15.49
N VAL A 292 5.75 15.34 14.92
CA VAL A 292 4.93 16.33 15.63
C VAL A 292 3.60 15.71 16.07
N ALA A 293 2.94 14.94 15.20
CA ALA A 293 1.70 14.25 15.53
C ALA A 293 1.90 13.19 16.62
N ALA A 294 3.01 12.45 16.59
CA ALA A 294 3.38 11.50 17.63
C ALA A 294 3.57 12.19 18.99
N ALA A 295 4.33 13.28 19.03
CA ALA A 295 4.54 14.06 20.24
C ALA A 295 3.23 14.67 20.77
N ALA A 296 2.38 15.20 19.89
CA ALA A 296 1.06 15.71 20.23
C ALA A 296 0.16 14.62 20.81
N SER A 297 0.16 13.42 20.23
CA SER A 297 -0.60 12.27 20.74
C SER A 297 -0.11 11.79 22.10
N ILE A 298 1.20 11.74 22.36
CA ILE A 298 1.75 11.42 23.69
C ILE A 298 1.28 12.46 24.71
N TRP A 299 1.37 13.75 24.37
CA TRP A 299 0.92 14.84 25.23
C TRP A 299 -0.57 14.75 25.55
N LEU A 300 -1.41 14.53 24.53
CA LEU A 300 -2.86 14.33 24.71
C LEU A 300 -3.15 13.09 25.56
N ALA A 301 -2.43 11.99 25.32
CA ALA A 301 -2.62 10.74 26.04
C ALA A 301 -2.33 10.95 27.53
N SER A 302 -1.17 11.52 27.87
CA SER A 302 -0.78 11.86 29.25
C SER A 302 -1.84 12.71 29.95
N ARG A 303 -2.39 13.71 29.25
CA ARG A 303 -3.42 14.60 29.78
C ARG A 303 -4.75 13.88 30.04
N ALA A 304 -5.21 13.05 29.10
CA ALA A 304 -6.43 12.26 29.25
C ALA A 304 -6.34 11.29 30.41
N PHE A 305 -5.19 10.69 30.58
CA PHE A 305 -4.85 9.81 31.66
C PHE A 305 -4.90 10.50 33.03
N ARG A 306 -4.30 11.70 33.14
CA ARG A 306 -4.33 12.52 34.37
C ARG A 306 -5.77 12.90 34.76
N LEU A 307 -6.59 13.28 33.78
CA LEU A 307 -7.97 13.71 34.02
C LEU A 307 -8.94 12.53 34.24
N GLY A 308 -8.72 11.40 33.54
CA GLY A 308 -9.57 10.21 33.59
C GLY A 308 -9.49 9.42 34.90
N MET A 309 -8.34 9.45 35.57
CA MET A 309 -8.19 8.77 36.87
C MET A 309 -8.87 9.51 38.03
N LEU A 310 -8.99 10.83 37.97
CA LEU A 310 -9.59 11.64 39.04
C LEU A 310 -11.13 11.69 38.98
N ARG A 311 -11.73 11.29 37.85
CA ARG A 311 -13.19 11.29 37.63
C ARG A 311 -13.68 9.86 37.43
N TYR A 312 -13.78 9.11 38.53
CA TYR A 312 -14.31 7.76 38.51
C TYR A 312 -15.77 7.72 38.01
N GLY A 313 -16.02 6.93 36.96
CA GLY A 313 -17.37 6.58 36.49
C GLY A 313 -18.07 7.57 35.56
N LYS A 314 -17.45 8.71 35.20
CA LYS A 314 -18.03 9.65 34.22
C LYS A 314 -17.18 9.74 32.95
N LYS A 315 -17.83 9.68 31.78
CA LYS A 315 -17.17 9.82 30.47
C LYS A 315 -16.50 11.19 30.37
N LEU A 316 -15.21 11.21 30.05
CA LEU A 316 -14.50 12.45 29.75
C LEU A 316 -14.78 12.83 28.28
N THR A 317 -15.26 14.03 28.02
CA THR A 317 -15.47 14.52 26.65
C THR A 317 -14.22 15.23 26.12
N LEU A 318 -13.94 15.08 24.82
CA LEU A 318 -12.78 15.71 24.13
C LEU A 318 -12.72 17.24 24.32
N ALA A 319 -13.86 17.90 24.55
CA ALA A 319 -13.93 19.34 24.81
C ALA A 319 -13.36 19.73 26.19
N GLU A 320 -13.49 18.86 27.20
CA GLU A 320 -12.95 19.10 28.54
C GLU A 320 -11.43 18.91 28.57
N LEU A 321 -10.90 18.01 27.72
CA LEU A 321 -9.47 17.79 27.54
C LEU A 321 -8.72 19.05 27.08
N LEU A 322 -9.33 19.87 26.24
CA LEU A 322 -8.72 21.09 25.70
C LEU A 322 -8.90 22.31 26.62
N ARG A 323 -9.88 22.28 27.54
CA ARG A 323 -10.27 23.45 28.35
C ARG A 323 -9.65 23.55 29.74
N SER A 324 -9.02 22.50 30.28
CA SER A 324 -8.51 22.57 31.67
C SER A 324 -7.29 23.51 31.77
N ARG A 325 -7.47 24.69 32.35
CA ARG A 325 -6.43 25.40 33.09
C ARG A 325 -6.48 24.95 34.53
#